data_AF-A0ABD7BJH7-F1
#
_entry.id   AF-A0ABD7BJH7-F1
#
_cell.length_a   1.000
_cell.length_b   1.000
_cell.length_c   1.000
_cell.angle_alpha   90.00
_cell.angle_beta   90.00
_cell.angle_gamma   90.00
#
_symmetry.space_group_name_H-M   'P 1'
#
loop_
_entity.id
_entity.type
_entity.pdbx_description
1 polymer ?
#
loop_
_entity_poly.entity_id
_entity_poly.type
_entity_poly.pdbx_seq_one_letter_code
_entity_poly.pdbx_strand_id
1 'polypeptide(L)'
;MLTPSSLTAIANSLRDLANFVEDTAIESLHEVSLPFSEIRDSYPADALSGLKAWSAAKARYIYKFSVLDHACEPLHFSFELAKKSKKDNRAYCRLNAPSPQLYVGSSLDLDSRIKQHLGFGNKSIYAMQLCHWLPPGEGTLHIQAWRFGIQIDAAVVQAIEDGLWAENRPMLGRQGAR
;
A
#
# COMPACT_ATOMS: atom_id res chain seq x y z
N MET A 1 -11.34 28.93 19.25
CA MET A 1 -11.17 28.14 20.49
C MET A 1 -11.97 26.86 20.37
N LEU A 2 -11.47 25.74 20.88
CA LEU A 2 -12.22 24.48 20.89
C LEU A 2 -13.39 24.62 21.89
N THR A 3 -14.63 24.43 21.46
CA THR A 3 -15.83 24.55 22.32
C THR A 3 -16.47 23.20 22.58
N PRO A 4 -17.30 23.05 23.63
CA PRO A 4 -18.08 21.84 23.85
C PRO A 4 -18.95 21.47 22.64
N SER A 5 -19.59 22.46 22.00
CA SER A 5 -20.38 22.23 20.77
C SER A 5 -19.52 21.72 19.61
N SER A 6 -18.29 22.22 19.46
CA SER A 6 -17.35 21.73 18.46
C SER A 6 -16.97 20.26 18.71
N LEU A 7 -16.73 19.89 19.98
CA LEU A 7 -16.44 18.51 20.35
C LEU A 7 -17.61 17.57 20.05
N THR A 8 -18.86 17.99 20.33
CA THR A 8 -20.05 17.21 20.00
C THR A 8 -20.20 17.00 18.49
N ALA A 9 -19.98 18.05 17.69
CA ALA A 9 -20.04 17.94 16.23
C ALA A 9 -18.98 16.98 15.69
N ILE A 10 -17.72 17.09 16.16
CA ILE A 10 -16.64 16.18 15.79
C ILE A 10 -16.99 14.73 16.15
N ALA A 11 -17.51 14.50 17.36
CA ALA A 11 -17.89 13.16 17.80
C ALA A 11 -19.00 12.56 16.92
N ASN A 12 -19.98 13.35 16.50
CA ASN A 12 -21.03 12.89 15.60
C ASN A 12 -20.46 12.54 14.22
N SER A 13 -19.62 13.39 13.65
CA SER A 13 -18.95 13.11 12.37
C SER A 13 -18.07 11.86 12.40
N LEU A 14 -17.41 11.57 13.53
CA LEU A 14 -16.65 10.33 13.69
C LEU A 14 -17.55 9.09 13.78
N ARG A 15 -18.72 9.20 14.41
CA ARG A 15 -19.71 8.11 14.43
C ARG A 15 -20.28 7.86 13.04
N ASP A 16 -20.62 8.93 12.30
CA ASP A 16 -21.09 8.81 10.93
C ASP A 16 -20.03 8.15 10.05
N LEU A 17 -18.77 8.56 10.17
CA LEU A 17 -17.65 7.91 9.47
C LEU A 17 -17.54 6.43 9.80
N ALA A 18 -17.67 6.05 11.08
CA ALA A 18 -17.65 4.65 11.48
C ALA A 18 -18.80 3.86 10.84
N ASN A 19 -20.02 4.40 10.85
CA ASN A 19 -21.17 3.77 10.19
C ASN A 19 -20.92 3.61 8.68
N PHE A 20 -20.39 4.65 8.01
CA PHE A 20 -20.05 4.55 6.60
C PHE A 20 -18.97 3.50 6.32
N VAL A 21 -17.97 3.35 7.18
CA VAL A 21 -16.96 2.29 7.07
C VAL A 21 -17.61 0.91 7.19
N GLU A 22 -18.51 0.72 8.16
CA GLU A 22 -19.24 -0.54 8.37
C GLU A 22 -20.15 -0.90 7.19
N ASP A 23 -20.85 0.09 6.64
CA ASP A 23 -21.78 -0.07 5.51
C ASP A 23 -21.08 -0.14 4.14
N THR A 24 -19.77 0.13 4.07
CA THR A 24 -19.05 0.17 2.79
C THR A 24 -18.92 -1.21 2.19
N ALA A 25 -19.60 -1.43 1.07
CA ALA A 25 -19.45 -2.62 0.26
C ALA A 25 -18.13 -2.60 -0.53
N ILE A 26 -17.36 -3.68 -0.41
CA ILE A 26 -16.25 -3.98 -1.31
C ILE A 26 -16.83 -4.55 -2.60
N GLU A 27 -16.57 -3.92 -3.75
CA GLU A 27 -17.12 -4.39 -5.02
C GLU A 27 -16.46 -5.69 -5.50
N SER A 28 -15.14 -5.77 -5.34
CA SER A 28 -14.36 -6.95 -5.74
C SER A 28 -12.96 -6.92 -5.12
N LEU A 29 -12.33 -8.09 -5.08
CA LEU A 29 -10.94 -8.31 -4.69
C LEU A 29 -10.19 -8.90 -5.88
N HIS A 30 -8.93 -8.50 -6.04
CA HIS A 30 -7.98 -9.13 -6.96
C HIS A 30 -6.68 -9.42 -6.25
N GLU A 31 -6.09 -10.57 -6.55
CA GLU A 31 -4.85 -11.03 -5.94
C GLU A 31 -3.85 -11.43 -7.02
N VAL A 32 -2.60 -11.08 -6.82
CA VAL A 32 -1.48 -11.49 -7.69
C VAL A 32 -0.27 -11.80 -6.84
N SER A 33 0.50 -12.80 -7.27
CA SER A 33 1.75 -13.20 -6.64
C SER A 33 2.89 -13.05 -7.63
N LEU A 34 3.98 -12.41 -7.19
CA LEU A 34 5.14 -12.08 -8.01
C LEU A 34 6.39 -12.67 -7.36
N PRO A 35 7.10 -13.60 -8.01
CA PRO A 35 8.43 -14.00 -7.58
C PRO A 35 9.38 -12.80 -7.49
N PHE A 36 10.27 -12.78 -6.50
CA PHE A 36 11.25 -11.70 -6.36
C PHE A 36 12.18 -11.61 -7.57
N SER A 37 12.52 -12.74 -8.19
CA SER A 37 13.30 -12.79 -9.44
C SER A 37 12.66 -11.96 -10.53
N GLU A 38 11.36 -12.12 -10.78
CA GLU A 38 10.65 -11.36 -11.80
C GLU A 38 10.71 -9.84 -11.56
N ILE A 39 10.63 -9.40 -10.29
CA ILE A 39 10.72 -7.98 -9.93
C ILE A 39 12.15 -7.46 -10.07
N ARG A 40 13.17 -8.27 -9.73
CA ARG A 40 14.58 -7.89 -9.86
C ARG A 40 14.99 -7.74 -11.32
N ASP A 41 14.56 -8.66 -12.16
CA ASP A 41 15.04 -8.79 -13.53
C ASP A 41 14.38 -7.77 -14.47
N SER A 42 13.08 -7.52 -14.31
CA SER A 42 12.34 -6.58 -15.17
C SER A 42 10.99 -6.18 -14.58
N TYR A 43 10.21 -5.37 -15.30
CA TYR A 43 8.83 -5.10 -14.88
C TYR A 43 7.93 -6.30 -15.21
N PRO A 44 7.27 -6.94 -14.22
CA PRO A 44 6.48 -8.17 -14.42
C PRO A 44 5.11 -7.86 -15.05
N ALA A 45 5.13 -7.38 -16.30
CA ALA A 45 3.94 -6.92 -17.01
C ALA A 45 2.91 -8.03 -17.22
N ASP A 46 3.36 -9.24 -17.54
CA ASP A 46 2.47 -10.38 -17.83
C ASP A 46 1.73 -10.82 -16.56
N ALA A 47 2.43 -10.95 -15.44
CA ALA A 47 1.82 -11.29 -14.16
C ALA A 47 0.84 -10.20 -13.67
N LEU A 48 1.11 -8.92 -13.97
CA LEU A 48 0.24 -7.79 -13.61
C LEU A 48 -0.88 -7.53 -14.62
N SER A 49 -0.90 -8.21 -15.77
CA SER A 49 -1.88 -7.97 -16.83
C SER A 49 -3.32 -8.17 -16.35
N GLY A 50 -3.57 -9.18 -15.52
CA GLY A 50 -4.86 -9.45 -14.89
C GLY A 50 -5.31 -8.32 -13.96
N LEU A 51 -4.41 -7.82 -13.11
CA LEU A 51 -4.68 -6.69 -12.21
C LEU A 51 -5.01 -5.42 -13.01
N LYS A 52 -4.26 -5.17 -14.09
CA LYS A 52 -4.48 -4.03 -14.97
C LYS A 52 -5.83 -4.11 -15.68
N ALA A 53 -6.19 -5.27 -16.22
CA ALA A 53 -7.47 -5.50 -16.88
C ALA A 53 -8.66 -5.43 -15.91
N TRP A 54 -8.45 -5.84 -14.65
CA TRP A 54 -9.45 -5.73 -13.58
C TRP A 54 -9.61 -4.30 -13.04
N SER A 55 -8.57 -3.46 -13.14
CA SER A 55 -8.64 -2.06 -12.73
C SER A 55 -9.59 -1.24 -13.62
N ALA A 56 -10.12 -0.14 -13.10
CA ALA A 56 -11.17 0.68 -13.68
C ALA A 56 -10.88 2.15 -13.41
N ALA A 57 -11.11 3.01 -14.41
CA ALA A 57 -10.76 4.43 -14.35
C ALA A 57 -11.59 5.26 -13.35
N LYS A 58 -12.73 4.73 -12.89
CA LYS A 58 -13.65 5.40 -11.95
C LYS A 58 -13.86 4.52 -10.73
N ALA A 59 -12.80 4.26 -10.01
CA ALA A 59 -12.83 3.48 -8.77
C ALA A 59 -11.79 3.98 -7.78
N ARG A 60 -11.99 3.62 -6.51
CA ARG A 60 -10.99 3.73 -5.46
C ARG A 60 -10.44 2.36 -5.13
N TYR A 61 -9.18 2.32 -4.76
CA TYR A 61 -8.48 1.11 -4.41
C TYR A 61 -7.86 1.23 -3.05
N ILE A 62 -7.92 0.14 -2.29
CA ILE A 62 -6.98 -0.14 -1.21
C ILE A 62 -6.19 -1.36 -1.63
N TYR A 63 -4.88 -1.35 -1.41
CA TYR A 63 -4.01 -2.46 -1.74
C TYR A 63 -3.03 -2.74 -0.59
N LYS A 64 -2.63 -4.01 -0.50
CA LYS A 64 -1.61 -4.50 0.42
C LYS A 64 -0.55 -5.27 -0.31
N PHE A 65 0.67 -5.17 0.21
CA PHE A 65 1.79 -6.01 -0.17
C PHE A 65 2.19 -6.85 1.03
N SER A 66 2.38 -8.15 0.82
CA SER A 66 2.82 -9.07 1.87
C SER A 66 3.78 -10.11 1.34
N VAL A 67 4.48 -10.76 2.25
CA VAL A 67 5.43 -11.85 2.01
C VAL A 67 5.23 -12.92 3.09
N LEU A 68 5.86 -14.07 2.92
CA LEU A 68 5.96 -15.08 3.98
C LEU A 68 6.85 -14.59 5.13
N ASP A 69 6.54 -15.00 6.35
CA ASP A 69 7.21 -14.52 7.58
C ASP A 69 8.73 -14.63 7.55
N HIS A 70 9.28 -15.70 6.99
CA HIS A 70 10.74 -15.90 6.93
C HIS A 70 11.47 -14.88 6.02
N ALA A 71 10.76 -14.23 5.11
CA ALA A 71 11.34 -13.21 4.23
C ALA A 71 11.41 -11.82 4.90
N CYS A 72 10.69 -11.63 6.02
CA CYS A 72 10.54 -10.35 6.70
C CYS A 72 11.87 -9.70 7.10
N GLU A 73 12.70 -10.40 7.90
CA GLU A 73 13.95 -9.86 8.44
C GLU A 73 14.99 -9.54 7.34
N PRO A 74 15.26 -10.43 6.36
CA PRO A 74 16.15 -10.10 5.25
C PRO A 74 15.69 -8.88 4.44
N LEU A 75 14.39 -8.72 4.23
CA LEU A 75 13.83 -7.58 3.51
C LEU A 75 13.94 -6.28 4.31
N HIS A 76 13.68 -6.33 5.62
CA HIS A 76 13.83 -5.18 6.51
C HIS A 76 15.26 -4.63 6.45
N PHE A 77 16.24 -5.50 6.64
CA PHE A 77 17.66 -5.15 6.58
C PHE A 77 18.05 -4.57 5.21
N SER A 78 17.61 -5.22 4.12
CA SER A 78 17.94 -4.78 2.76
C SER A 78 17.34 -3.40 2.43
N PHE A 79 16.08 -3.15 2.83
CA PHE A 79 15.45 -1.85 2.66
C PHE A 79 16.16 -0.77 3.48
N GLU A 80 16.51 -1.07 4.74
CA GLU A 80 17.19 -0.11 5.60
C GLU A 80 18.53 0.34 5.00
N LEU A 81 19.33 -0.62 4.50
CA LEU A 81 20.59 -0.34 3.83
C LEU A 81 20.39 0.53 2.58
N ALA A 82 19.42 0.19 1.73
CA ALA A 82 19.12 0.96 0.52
C ALA A 82 18.67 2.39 0.84
N LYS A 83 17.82 2.56 1.85
CA LYS A 83 17.35 3.88 2.30
C LYS A 83 18.48 4.73 2.88
N LYS A 84 19.33 4.16 3.76
CA LYS A 84 20.47 4.87 4.38
C LYS A 84 21.51 5.31 3.35
N SER A 85 21.79 4.44 2.39
CA SER A 85 22.73 4.73 1.29
C SER A 85 22.15 5.61 0.18
N LYS A 86 20.85 5.96 0.23
CA LYS A 86 20.13 6.63 -0.85
C LYS A 86 20.36 5.92 -2.20
N LYS A 87 20.29 4.59 -2.19
CA LYS A 87 20.56 3.77 -3.37
C LYS A 87 19.79 4.29 -4.60
N ASP A 88 20.52 4.45 -5.70
CA ASP A 88 20.04 4.99 -6.98
C ASP A 88 19.39 6.39 -6.90
N ASN A 89 19.67 7.15 -5.84
CA ASN A 89 19.09 8.46 -5.53
C ASN A 89 17.55 8.47 -5.56
N ARG A 90 16.93 7.41 -5.03
CA ARG A 90 15.47 7.24 -5.00
C ARG A 90 14.84 7.71 -3.69
N ALA A 91 13.58 8.14 -3.77
CA ALA A 91 12.73 8.47 -2.64
C ALA A 91 12.11 7.18 -2.06
N TYR A 92 12.68 6.71 -0.96
CA TYR A 92 12.19 5.56 -0.20
C TYR A 92 11.14 5.97 0.84
N CYS A 93 10.02 5.27 0.91
CA CYS A 93 9.00 5.45 1.94
C CYS A 93 9.54 5.22 3.37
N ARG A 94 8.72 5.52 4.39
CA ARG A 94 9.09 5.29 5.80
C ARG A 94 9.35 3.80 6.05
N LEU A 95 10.32 3.52 6.92
CA LEU A 95 10.60 2.19 7.49
C LEU A 95 10.02 2.13 8.91
N ASN A 96 9.38 1.01 9.24
CA ASN A 96 8.83 0.67 10.56
C ASN A 96 9.52 -0.61 11.07
N ALA A 97 8.92 -1.30 12.05
CA ALA A 97 9.41 -2.58 12.54
C ALA A 97 9.28 -3.68 11.46
N PRO A 98 10.07 -4.77 11.53
CA PRO A 98 9.88 -5.94 10.68
C PRO A 98 8.43 -6.45 10.74
N SER A 99 7.81 -6.66 9.57
CA SER A 99 6.49 -7.26 9.42
C SER A 99 6.37 -8.01 8.09
N PRO A 100 5.69 -9.18 8.05
CA PRO A 100 5.35 -9.85 6.79
C PRO A 100 4.38 -9.03 5.93
N GLN A 101 3.67 -8.07 6.53
CA GLN A 101 2.89 -7.07 5.83
C GLN A 101 3.84 -5.95 5.43
N LEU A 102 4.17 -5.84 4.14
CA LEU A 102 5.15 -4.88 3.67
C LEU A 102 4.57 -3.47 3.63
N TYR A 103 3.38 -3.30 3.07
CA TYR A 103 2.82 -1.98 2.80
C TYR A 103 1.30 -2.05 2.64
N VAL A 104 0.62 -0.98 3.08
CA VAL A 104 -0.82 -0.74 2.86
C VAL A 104 -0.93 0.65 2.24
N GLY A 105 -1.79 0.81 1.23
CA GLY A 105 -2.09 2.13 0.70
C GLY A 105 -3.38 2.18 -0.10
N SER A 106 -3.83 3.40 -0.42
CA SER A 106 -4.92 3.63 -1.36
C SER A 106 -4.47 4.35 -2.63
N SER A 107 -5.28 4.28 -3.69
CA SER A 107 -5.05 5.02 -4.95
C SER A 107 -6.33 5.16 -5.78
N LEU A 108 -6.36 6.17 -6.65
CA LEU A 108 -7.29 6.27 -7.78
C LEU A 108 -6.73 5.65 -9.07
N ASP A 109 -5.40 5.52 -9.15
CA ASP A 109 -4.67 4.90 -10.26
C ASP A 109 -3.83 3.76 -9.69
N LEU A 110 -4.40 2.56 -9.68
CA LEU A 110 -3.77 1.38 -9.09
C LEU A 110 -2.53 0.95 -9.88
N ASP A 111 -2.62 0.87 -11.21
CA ASP A 111 -1.53 0.41 -12.08
C ASP A 111 -0.28 1.28 -11.89
N SER A 112 -0.43 2.60 -11.98
CA SER A 112 0.66 3.54 -11.76
C SER A 112 1.26 3.41 -10.36
N ARG A 113 0.42 3.21 -9.34
CA ARG A 113 0.89 3.13 -7.96
C ARG A 113 1.63 1.83 -7.66
N ILE A 114 1.13 0.69 -8.13
CA ILE A 114 1.83 -0.60 -8.04
C ILE A 114 3.17 -0.51 -8.77
N LYS A 115 3.21 0.03 -9.98
CA LYS A 115 4.44 0.24 -10.76
C LYS A 115 5.48 1.07 -10.00
N GLN A 116 5.06 2.14 -9.32
CA GLN A 116 5.94 2.96 -8.47
C GLN A 116 6.49 2.17 -7.28
N HIS A 117 5.66 1.38 -6.60
CA HIS A 117 6.09 0.54 -5.48
C HIS A 117 7.08 -0.55 -5.89
N LEU A 118 6.86 -1.17 -7.05
CA LEU A 118 7.81 -2.12 -7.62
C LEU A 118 9.14 -1.48 -8.04
N GLY A 119 9.21 -0.16 -8.18
CA GLY A 119 10.44 0.59 -8.49
C GLY A 119 10.61 0.99 -9.96
N PHE A 120 9.60 0.75 -10.79
CA PHE A 120 9.59 1.08 -12.22
C PHE A 120 8.96 2.45 -12.52
N GLY A 121 8.66 3.22 -11.48
CA GLY A 121 8.19 4.60 -11.58
C GLY A 121 9.31 5.64 -11.43
N ASN A 122 8.89 6.91 -11.29
CA ASN A 122 9.80 8.03 -11.09
C ASN A 122 10.56 7.91 -9.75
N LYS A 123 11.87 8.17 -9.77
CA LYS A 123 12.77 8.14 -8.61
C LYS A 123 12.40 9.13 -7.49
N SER A 124 11.70 10.22 -7.79
CA SER A 124 11.31 11.23 -6.79
C SER A 124 10.06 10.88 -5.99
N ILE A 125 9.33 9.84 -6.39
CA ILE A 125 8.10 9.44 -5.72
C ILE A 125 8.41 8.53 -4.54
N TYR A 126 7.97 8.95 -3.35
CA TYR A 126 8.05 8.13 -2.15
C TYR A 126 7.23 6.84 -2.31
N ALA A 127 7.94 5.73 -2.43
CA ALA A 127 7.38 4.39 -2.59
C ALA A 127 8.34 3.34 -2.02
N MET A 128 7.99 2.06 -2.13
CA MET A 128 8.87 0.97 -1.69
C MET A 128 10.11 0.83 -2.58
N GLN A 129 9.98 1.05 -3.90
CA GLN A 129 11.09 0.97 -4.87
C GLN A 129 11.76 -0.43 -4.92
N LEU A 130 10.97 -1.50 -4.85
CA LEU A 130 11.42 -2.89 -4.61
C LEU A 130 12.58 -3.37 -5.49
N CYS A 131 12.50 -3.21 -6.82
CA CYS A 131 13.53 -3.75 -7.74
C CYS A 131 14.93 -3.18 -7.51
N HIS A 132 15.06 -2.06 -6.77
CA HIS A 132 16.36 -1.44 -6.47
C HIS A 132 17.06 -2.06 -5.26
N TRP A 133 16.37 -2.82 -4.41
CA TRP A 133 16.94 -3.31 -3.15
C TRP A 133 16.53 -4.73 -2.75
N LEU A 134 15.61 -5.37 -3.48
CA LEU A 134 15.28 -6.77 -3.22
C LEU A 134 16.57 -7.63 -3.16
N PRO A 135 16.77 -8.41 -2.10
CA PRO A 135 17.93 -9.27 -1.97
C PRO A 135 17.90 -10.36 -3.05
N PRO A 136 19.04 -11.00 -3.37
CA PRO A 136 19.12 -12.07 -4.37
C PRO A 136 18.41 -13.38 -3.95
N GLY A 137 17.93 -13.49 -2.72
CA GLY A 137 17.19 -14.67 -2.24
C GLY A 137 15.85 -14.87 -2.94
N GLU A 138 15.38 -16.12 -2.95
CA GLU A 138 14.05 -16.46 -3.46
C GLU A 138 12.96 -16.06 -2.48
N GLY A 139 11.79 -15.73 -3.02
CA GLY A 139 10.61 -15.31 -2.27
C GLY A 139 9.52 -14.82 -3.20
N THR A 140 8.33 -14.65 -2.64
CA THR A 140 7.14 -14.23 -3.38
C THR A 140 6.52 -13.03 -2.70
N LEU A 141 6.27 -11.99 -3.49
CA LEU A 141 5.48 -10.83 -3.12
C LEU A 141 4.02 -11.10 -3.46
N HIS A 142 3.14 -11.02 -2.46
CA HIS A 142 1.70 -11.09 -2.65
C HIS A 142 1.11 -9.69 -2.67
N ILE A 143 0.24 -9.42 -3.63
CA ILE A 143 -0.49 -8.16 -3.74
C ILE A 143 -1.97 -8.50 -3.67
N GLN A 144 -2.67 -7.89 -2.72
CA GLN A 144 -4.12 -7.91 -2.64
C GLN A 144 -4.63 -6.50 -2.92
N ALA A 145 -5.65 -6.36 -3.76
CA ALA A 145 -6.29 -5.09 -4.05
C ALA A 145 -7.81 -5.21 -3.97
N TRP A 146 -8.44 -4.33 -3.20
CA TRP A 146 -9.89 -4.22 -3.09
C TRP A 146 -10.35 -2.99 -3.87
N ARG A 147 -11.41 -3.17 -4.67
CA ARG A 147 -12.05 -2.09 -5.43
C ARG A 147 -13.30 -1.59 -4.71
N PHE A 148 -13.41 -0.27 -4.65
CA PHE A 148 -14.55 0.47 -4.14
C PHE A 148 -15.07 1.39 -5.24
N GLY A 149 -16.39 1.62 -5.25
CA GLY A 149 -16.99 2.53 -6.21
C GLY A 149 -16.50 3.97 -6.04
N ILE A 150 -16.48 4.74 -7.11
CA ILE A 150 -16.02 6.14 -7.09
C ILE A 150 -16.89 7.05 -6.21
N GLN A 151 -18.12 6.63 -5.91
CA GLN A 151 -19.03 7.34 -5.02
C GLN A 151 -18.65 7.23 -3.53
N ILE A 152 -17.81 6.26 -3.16
CA ILE A 152 -17.35 6.12 -1.79
C ILE A 152 -16.44 7.29 -1.44
N ASP A 153 -16.71 7.94 -0.31
CA ASP A 153 -15.97 9.10 0.16
C ASP A 153 -14.49 8.75 0.38
N ALA A 154 -13.59 9.67 0.05
CA ALA A 154 -12.16 9.50 0.28
C ALA A 154 -11.83 9.36 1.78
N ALA A 155 -12.57 10.02 2.67
CA ALA A 155 -12.40 9.89 4.12
C ALA A 155 -12.72 8.47 4.61
N VAL A 156 -13.72 7.81 4.01
CA VAL A 156 -14.07 6.42 4.32
C VAL A 156 -12.95 5.48 3.87
N VAL A 157 -12.48 5.64 2.63
CA VAL A 157 -11.34 4.85 2.12
C VAL A 157 -10.08 5.06 2.96
N GLN A 158 -9.80 6.30 3.38
CA GLN A 158 -8.69 6.61 4.27
C GLN A 158 -8.86 5.95 5.64
N ALA A 159 -10.06 5.96 6.23
CA ALA A 159 -10.33 5.32 7.51
C ALA A 159 -10.12 3.80 7.45
N ILE A 160 -10.52 3.16 6.34
CA ILE A 160 -10.26 1.74 6.10
C ILE A 160 -8.75 1.50 5.94
N GLU A 161 -8.05 2.31 5.14
CA GLU A 161 -6.59 2.22 4.98
C GLU A 161 -5.87 2.34 6.33
N ASP A 162 -6.26 3.31 7.17
CA ASP A 162 -5.68 3.55 8.49
C ASP A 162 -5.96 2.42 9.47
N GLY A 163 -7.17 1.85 9.43
CA GLY A 163 -7.54 0.68 10.21
C GLY A 163 -6.70 -0.53 9.81
N LEU A 164 -6.56 -0.78 8.51
CA LEU A 164 -5.70 -1.85 7.99
C LEU A 164 -4.23 -1.61 8.34
N TRP A 165 -3.74 -0.37 8.29
CA TRP A 165 -2.38 -0.05 8.73
C TRP A 165 -2.20 -0.36 10.22
N ALA A 166 -3.15 0.04 11.07
CA ALA A 166 -3.06 -0.17 12.52
C ALA A 166 -3.08 -1.65 12.91
N GLU A 167 -3.92 -2.43 12.23
CA GLU A 167 -4.06 -3.87 12.43
C GLU A 167 -2.81 -4.63 11.94
N ASN A 168 -2.34 -4.31 10.74
CA ASN A 168 -1.31 -5.10 10.05
C ASN A 168 0.12 -4.61 10.36
N ARG A 169 0.26 -3.39 10.89
CA ARG A 169 1.54 -2.75 11.26
C ARG A 169 2.61 -2.95 10.17
N PRO A 170 2.39 -2.42 8.97
CA PRO A 170 3.23 -2.77 7.84
C PRO A 170 4.65 -2.25 8.03
N MET A 171 5.61 -3.02 7.51
CA MET A 171 7.04 -2.71 7.61
C MET A 171 7.39 -1.38 6.94
N LEU A 172 6.68 -1.00 5.89
CA LEU A 172 6.96 0.17 5.07
C LEU A 172 5.72 1.06 4.98
N GLY A 173 5.93 2.38 4.87
CA GLY A 173 4.86 3.37 4.74
C GLY A 173 4.45 4.04 6.06
N ARG A 174 3.37 4.80 6.02
CA ARG A 174 2.86 5.62 7.13
C ARG A 174 1.39 5.30 7.38
N GLN A 175 0.95 5.53 8.61
CA GLN A 175 -0.46 5.63 8.94
C GLN A 175 -0.94 7.04 8.61
N GLY A 176 -2.13 7.17 8.01
CA GLY A 176 -2.76 8.45 7.73
C GLY A 176 -2.24 9.16 6.49
N ALA A 177 -3.07 10.09 6.01
CA ALA A 177 -2.73 11.02 4.94
C ALA A 177 -1.82 12.14 5.48
N ARG A 178 -0.51 11.88 5.67
CA ARG A 178 0.63 12.83 5.56
C ARG A 178 1.94 12.26 6.12
#